data_AF-A0A968DA35-F1
#
_entry.id   AF-A0A968DA35-F1
#
_cell.length_a   1.000
_cell.length_b   1.000
_cell.length_c   1.000
_cell.angle_alpha   90.00
_cell.angle_beta   90.00
_cell.angle_gamma   90.00
#
_symmetry.space_group_name_H-M   'P 1'
#
loop_
_entity.id
_entity.type
_entity.pdbx_description
1 polymer ?
#
loop_
_entity_poly.entity_id
_entity_poly.type
_entity_poly.pdbx_seq_one_letter_code
_entity_poly.pdbx_strand_id
1 'polypeptide(L)'
;MEKGFTLLWVGWQWDVPAARVRGSRSFVPQTVDNGNPIEGLVRSDFHVRTRVLDRTLADRNHVAYPVSDPDAPENVLTVRDTREGPRRVIPRDQWQFARVENEQVIADPSRIYLEGGFEPFQIYEVIYKAANPQVIGLGLAGIRDAVSMLKYGSSETLNVPAGAIERAIGFGLSQPGRTMRVFVRDGFNADTQQRKVFDGIMAHIAGSARGSFNIRFGQASRDAHPFINFYYPTDIFPFTGVAQTDPVTGVTDGMLSNVPEEFMPKVYNSFSSYEYWGRAASLMHTTVDGRRDAPMMENERVYHFAGAQHLPTEFPPQIENGQQPNNPNDFSWMMRALLLAMNDWITDGTPAPPSRFPSVETGDLVEADAVNWPDIPGIALPEVPHLAYRVDYGPRFESEGIITQEPPIVGEPYPILVPQVNADGNEVGALRMPWL
;
A
#
# COMPACT_ATOMS: atom_id res chain seq x y z
N MET A 1 -23.91 15.09 8.35
CA MET A 1 -22.73 15.15 9.23
C MET A 1 -23.17 15.75 10.56
N GLU A 2 -23.63 14.93 11.51
CA GLU A 2 -24.32 15.39 12.74
C GLU A 2 -23.39 15.84 13.86
N LYS A 3 -22.07 15.66 13.69
CA LYS A 3 -21.02 15.93 14.69
C LYS A 3 -20.10 17.08 14.31
N GLY A 4 -20.50 17.93 13.36
CA GLY A 4 -19.75 19.13 12.97
C GLY A 4 -18.52 18.90 12.07
N PHE A 5 -18.27 17.66 11.63
CA PHE A 5 -17.20 17.38 10.67
C PHE A 5 -17.48 18.03 9.31
N THR A 6 -16.39 18.37 8.60
CA THR A 6 -16.35 18.71 7.18
C THR A 6 -15.51 17.65 6.46
N LEU A 7 -15.98 17.16 5.31
CA LEU A 7 -15.25 16.17 4.51
C LEU A 7 -14.60 16.84 3.30
N LEU A 8 -13.30 16.60 3.13
CA LEU A 8 -12.52 17.04 1.98
C LEU A 8 -11.93 15.82 1.27
N TRP A 9 -12.04 15.79 -0.06
CA TRP A 9 -11.35 14.82 -0.90
C TRP A 9 -10.25 15.53 -1.69
N VAL A 10 -9.01 15.06 -1.54
CA VAL A 10 -7.85 15.62 -2.27
C VAL A 10 -7.28 14.55 -3.20
N GLY A 11 -7.24 14.85 -4.50
CA GLY A 11 -6.57 13.99 -5.48
C GLY A 11 -5.06 14.20 -5.43
N TRP A 12 -4.31 13.12 -5.26
CA TRP A 12 -2.85 13.18 -5.08
C TRP A 12 -2.08 12.28 -6.06
N GLN A 13 -2.72 11.23 -6.58
CA GLN A 13 -2.11 10.29 -7.50
C GLN A 13 -2.17 10.81 -8.94
N TRP A 14 -1.07 10.66 -9.70
CA TRP A 14 -0.95 11.18 -11.07
C TRP A 14 -1.44 10.19 -12.12
N ASP A 15 -1.19 8.90 -11.92
CA ASP A 15 -1.38 7.81 -12.89
C ASP A 15 -2.79 7.20 -12.86
N VAL A 16 -3.75 7.84 -12.19
CA VAL A 16 -5.16 7.40 -12.17
C VAL A 16 -5.65 7.14 -13.62
N PRO A 17 -6.38 6.03 -13.89
CA PRO A 17 -6.77 5.65 -15.25
C PRO A 17 -7.45 6.81 -16.00
N ALA A 18 -6.95 7.11 -17.20
CA ALA A 18 -7.44 8.24 -17.99
C ALA A 18 -8.91 8.10 -18.41
N ALA A 19 -9.42 6.87 -18.51
CA ALA A 19 -10.82 6.58 -18.80
C ALA A 19 -11.77 6.93 -17.62
N ARG A 20 -11.24 7.23 -16.43
CA ARG A 20 -12.06 7.53 -15.26
C ARG A 20 -12.62 8.95 -15.36
N VAL A 21 -13.92 9.05 -15.64
CA VAL A 21 -14.64 10.33 -15.80
C VAL A 21 -14.99 11.02 -14.47
N ARG A 22 -14.81 10.35 -13.34
CA ARG A 22 -15.08 10.87 -11.98
C ARG A 22 -13.92 10.57 -11.04
N GLY A 23 -13.70 11.48 -10.08
CA GLY A 23 -12.63 11.39 -9.09
C GLY A 23 -11.57 12.46 -9.29
N SER A 24 -10.67 12.58 -8.32
CA SER A 24 -9.61 13.59 -8.33
C SER A 24 -8.28 12.95 -8.71
N ARG A 25 -7.47 13.68 -9.50
CA ARG A 25 -6.10 13.30 -9.86
C ARG A 25 -5.18 14.48 -9.63
N SER A 26 -3.91 14.20 -9.34
CA SER A 26 -2.89 15.24 -9.33
C SER A 26 -2.28 15.37 -10.72
N PHE A 27 -2.06 16.60 -11.17
CA PHE A 27 -1.27 16.89 -12.37
C PHE A 27 0.10 17.35 -11.90
N VAL A 28 1.07 16.45 -11.97
CA VAL A 28 2.45 16.73 -11.59
C VAL A 28 3.31 16.91 -12.85
N PRO A 29 4.36 17.73 -12.80
CA PRO A 29 5.28 17.90 -13.91
C PRO A 29 6.13 16.63 -14.13
N GLN A 30 6.50 16.43 -15.39
CA GLN A 30 7.61 15.57 -15.77
C GLN A 30 8.93 16.29 -15.56
N THR A 31 9.97 15.56 -15.17
CA THR A 31 11.33 16.11 -14.99
C THR A 31 12.25 15.77 -16.14
N VAL A 32 13.07 16.75 -16.51
CA VAL A 32 14.23 16.63 -17.40
C VAL A 32 15.45 17.24 -16.69
N ASP A 33 16.66 16.78 -17.01
CA ASP A 33 17.91 17.32 -16.48
C ASP A 33 18.50 18.33 -17.47
N ASN A 34 18.29 19.64 -17.22
CA ASN A 34 18.77 20.73 -18.07
C ASN A 34 18.39 20.55 -19.56
N GLY A 35 17.19 20.02 -19.81
CA GLY A 35 16.68 19.72 -21.16
C GLY A 35 17.00 18.32 -21.67
N ASN A 36 17.83 17.55 -20.99
CA ASN A 36 18.12 16.15 -21.32
C ASN A 36 17.11 15.19 -20.66
N PRO A 37 16.73 14.09 -21.33
CA PRO A 37 15.88 13.07 -20.74
C PRO A 37 16.52 12.45 -19.50
N ILE A 38 15.73 12.27 -18.44
CA ILE A 38 16.14 11.47 -17.27
C ILE A 38 15.67 10.05 -17.52
N GLU A 39 16.61 9.15 -17.80
CA GLU A 39 16.32 7.75 -18.09
C GLU A 39 16.44 6.85 -16.84
N GLY A 40 15.73 5.74 -16.87
CA GLY A 40 15.83 4.68 -15.86
C GLY A 40 15.06 3.43 -16.26
N LEU A 41 15.29 2.36 -15.51
CA LEU A 41 14.55 1.12 -15.69
C LEU A 41 13.24 1.18 -14.91
N VAL A 42 12.19 0.67 -15.54
CA VAL A 42 10.88 0.43 -14.95
C VAL A 42 10.59 -1.05 -15.03
N ARG A 43 10.11 -1.62 -13.94
CA ARG A 43 9.59 -2.97 -13.91
C ARG A 43 8.07 -2.96 -13.96
N SER A 44 7.51 -3.91 -14.70
CA SER A 44 6.09 -4.25 -14.72
C SER A 44 5.93 -5.74 -14.60
N ASP A 45 5.26 -6.21 -13.56
CA ASP A 45 4.80 -7.60 -13.48
C ASP A 45 3.28 -7.70 -13.62
N PHE A 46 2.83 -8.83 -14.15
CA PHE A 46 1.41 -9.15 -14.28
C PHE A 46 1.20 -10.65 -14.51
N HIS A 47 -0.02 -11.09 -14.22
CA HIS A 47 -0.54 -12.37 -14.70
C HIS A 47 -1.86 -12.11 -15.44
N VAL A 48 -2.37 -13.13 -16.12
CA VAL A 48 -3.64 -13.03 -16.83
C VAL A 48 -4.57 -14.16 -16.37
N ARG A 49 -5.88 -13.91 -16.39
CA ARG A 49 -6.90 -14.93 -16.08
C ARG A 49 -7.27 -15.77 -17.30
N THR A 50 -7.14 -15.17 -18.47
CA THR A 50 -7.39 -15.78 -19.78
C THR A 50 -6.25 -15.39 -20.70
N ARG A 51 -6.00 -16.22 -21.70
CA ARG A 51 -4.99 -15.92 -22.71
C ARG A 51 -5.33 -14.60 -23.40
N VAL A 52 -4.35 -13.70 -23.47
CA VAL A 52 -4.44 -12.42 -24.18
C VAL A 52 -3.14 -12.13 -24.90
N LEU A 53 -3.20 -11.38 -26.00
CA LEU A 53 -2.02 -11.10 -26.82
C LEU A 53 -1.21 -9.91 -26.31
N ASP A 54 -1.85 -8.97 -25.63
CA ASP A 54 -1.19 -7.78 -25.11
C ASP A 54 -1.69 -7.35 -23.72
N ARG A 55 -0.84 -6.62 -23.00
CA ARG A 55 -1.13 -6.07 -21.67
C ARG A 55 -0.56 -4.66 -21.50
N THR A 56 -1.20 -3.88 -20.64
CA THR A 56 -0.65 -2.58 -20.22
C THR A 56 0.59 -2.79 -19.35
N LEU A 57 1.58 -1.91 -19.49
CA LEU A 57 2.75 -1.85 -18.62
C LEU A 57 2.42 -1.31 -17.22
N ALA A 58 1.26 -0.68 -17.02
CA ALA A 58 0.79 -0.20 -15.73
C ALA A 58 -0.12 -1.21 -15.01
N ASP A 59 -0.17 -1.13 -13.68
CA ASP A 59 -1.11 -1.90 -12.90
C ASP A 59 -2.55 -1.39 -13.06
N ARG A 60 -3.52 -2.31 -13.12
CA ARG A 60 -4.96 -2.00 -13.10
C ARG A 60 -5.38 -0.90 -14.10
N ASN A 61 -4.78 -0.89 -15.30
CA ASN A 61 -5.02 0.12 -16.35
C ASN A 61 -4.72 1.58 -15.93
N HIS A 62 -3.83 1.78 -14.97
CA HIS A 62 -3.27 3.10 -14.68
C HIS A 62 -2.44 3.61 -15.87
N VAL A 63 -2.00 4.87 -15.79
CA VAL A 63 -1.12 5.45 -16.81
C VAL A 63 0.29 4.89 -16.63
N ALA A 64 0.81 4.21 -17.66
CA ALA A 64 2.16 3.67 -17.65
C ALA A 64 3.21 4.78 -17.86
N TYR A 65 4.44 4.52 -17.38
CA TYR A 65 5.60 5.18 -17.96
C TYR A 65 5.84 4.59 -19.35
N PRO A 66 5.82 5.40 -20.43
CA PRO A 66 6.06 4.90 -21.76
C PRO A 66 7.51 4.46 -21.92
N VAL A 67 7.72 3.42 -22.70
CA VAL A 67 9.05 2.97 -23.13
C VAL A 67 9.72 4.07 -23.94
N SER A 68 10.95 4.43 -23.58
CA SER A 68 11.69 5.51 -24.26
C SER A 68 12.46 5.03 -25.47
N ASP A 69 12.94 3.79 -25.44
CA ASP A 69 13.65 3.13 -26.53
C ASP A 69 13.20 1.66 -26.59
N PRO A 70 12.31 1.29 -27.54
CA PRO A 70 11.82 -0.08 -27.70
C PRO A 70 12.90 -1.12 -28.01
N ASP A 71 14.02 -0.70 -28.61
CA ASP A 71 15.08 -1.59 -29.09
C ASP A 71 16.26 -1.70 -28.10
N ALA A 72 16.19 -0.99 -26.98
CA ALA A 72 17.20 -1.02 -25.93
C ALA A 72 17.44 -2.46 -25.43
N PRO A 73 18.70 -2.93 -25.34
CA PRO A 73 19.04 -4.27 -24.87
C PRO A 73 18.65 -4.51 -23.40
N GLU A 74 18.45 -3.44 -22.62
CA GLU A 74 17.94 -3.49 -21.24
C GLU A 74 16.47 -3.93 -21.16
N ASN A 75 15.73 -3.86 -22.27
CA ASN A 75 14.35 -4.32 -22.31
C ASN A 75 14.31 -5.85 -22.32
N VAL A 76 13.86 -6.44 -21.22
CA VAL A 76 13.82 -7.90 -21.03
C VAL A 76 12.44 -8.32 -20.55
N LEU A 77 11.82 -9.27 -21.25
CA LEU A 77 10.62 -9.97 -20.80
C LEU A 77 11.01 -11.34 -20.25
N THR A 78 10.48 -11.67 -19.07
CA THR A 78 10.64 -12.98 -18.45
C THR A 78 9.29 -13.57 -18.03
N VAL A 79 9.27 -14.89 -17.87
CA VAL A 79 8.13 -15.64 -17.33
C VAL A 79 8.59 -16.60 -16.23
N ARG A 80 7.75 -16.79 -15.20
CA ARG A 80 7.95 -17.75 -14.10
C ARG A 80 6.62 -18.31 -13.61
N ASP A 81 6.64 -19.48 -12.98
CA ASP A 81 5.43 -20.17 -12.52
C ASP A 81 5.02 -19.80 -11.10
N THR A 82 5.99 -19.37 -10.28
CA THR A 82 5.77 -18.97 -8.89
C THR A 82 6.54 -17.69 -8.57
N ARG A 83 6.19 -17.03 -7.47
CA ARG A 83 6.83 -15.80 -6.99
C ARG A 83 8.36 -15.92 -6.85
N GLU A 84 8.82 -17.05 -6.32
CA GLU A 84 10.24 -17.34 -6.05
C GLU A 84 10.89 -18.22 -7.13
N GLY A 85 10.11 -18.67 -8.11
CA GLY A 85 10.58 -19.53 -9.19
C GLY A 85 11.59 -18.81 -10.11
N PRO A 86 12.46 -19.57 -10.80
CA PRO A 86 13.45 -18.99 -11.69
C PRO A 86 12.79 -18.27 -12.85
N ARG A 87 13.31 -17.07 -13.17
CA ARG A 87 12.91 -16.32 -14.37
C ARG A 87 13.43 -17.02 -15.62
N ARG A 88 12.56 -17.20 -16.61
CA ARG A 88 12.92 -17.66 -17.94
C ARG A 88 12.76 -16.51 -18.91
N VAL A 89 13.84 -16.13 -19.59
CA VAL A 89 13.82 -15.05 -20.59
C VAL A 89 12.98 -15.49 -21.79
N ILE A 90 12.06 -14.64 -22.22
CA ILE A 90 11.33 -14.80 -23.48
C ILE A 90 12.18 -14.14 -24.59
N PRO A 91 12.52 -14.87 -25.67
CA PRO A 91 13.34 -14.34 -26.77
C PRO A 91 12.80 -13.02 -27.33
N ARG A 92 13.70 -12.06 -27.61
CA ARG A 92 13.36 -10.69 -28.02
C ARG A 92 12.52 -10.62 -29.30
N ASP A 93 12.68 -11.59 -30.19
CA ASP A 93 11.95 -11.71 -31.46
C ASP A 93 10.48 -12.15 -31.28
N GLN A 94 10.09 -12.62 -30.09
CA GLN A 94 8.72 -13.07 -29.81
C GLN A 94 7.82 -11.98 -29.23
N TRP A 95 8.34 -10.80 -28.89
CA TRP A 95 7.54 -9.76 -28.23
C TRP A 95 7.97 -8.36 -28.63
N GLN A 96 7.06 -7.40 -28.49
CA GLN A 96 7.32 -5.99 -28.80
C GLN A 96 6.42 -5.08 -27.96
N PHE A 97 6.82 -3.82 -27.82
CA PHE A 97 5.98 -2.80 -27.18
C PHE A 97 4.86 -2.36 -28.14
N ALA A 98 3.75 -3.06 -28.03
CA ALA A 98 2.61 -2.94 -28.94
C ALA A 98 1.31 -3.35 -28.26
N ARG A 99 0.20 -3.03 -28.92
CA ARG A 99 -1.15 -3.43 -28.58
C ARG A 99 -1.81 -4.16 -29.73
N VAL A 100 -2.84 -4.96 -29.43
CA VAL A 100 -3.68 -5.56 -30.47
C VAL A 100 -4.97 -4.76 -30.59
N GLU A 101 -5.27 -4.29 -31.79
CA GLU A 101 -6.53 -3.62 -32.12
C GLU A 101 -7.00 -4.11 -33.49
N ASN A 102 -8.24 -4.60 -33.58
CA ASN A 102 -8.80 -5.15 -34.81
C ASN A 102 -7.89 -6.20 -35.48
N GLU A 103 -7.33 -7.11 -34.67
CA GLU A 103 -6.39 -8.17 -35.09
C GLU A 103 -5.05 -7.67 -35.65
N GLN A 104 -4.79 -6.36 -35.59
CA GLN A 104 -3.52 -5.77 -36.00
C GLN A 104 -2.66 -5.48 -34.77
N VAL A 105 -1.36 -5.74 -34.91
CA VAL A 105 -0.38 -5.37 -33.90
C VAL A 105 0.11 -3.95 -34.20
N ILE A 106 -0.17 -3.03 -33.28
CA ILE A 106 0.10 -1.60 -33.42
C ILE A 106 1.11 -1.20 -32.35
N ALA A 107 2.21 -0.55 -32.74
CA ALA A 107 3.22 -0.04 -31.81
C ALA A 107 2.57 0.85 -30.73
N ASP A 108 2.89 0.57 -29.46
CA ASP A 108 2.36 1.27 -28.30
C ASP A 108 3.39 1.19 -27.15
N PRO A 109 4.05 2.30 -26.79
CA PRO A 109 5.08 2.30 -25.75
C PRO A 109 4.52 2.10 -24.34
N SER A 110 3.21 2.03 -24.15
CA SER A 110 2.55 1.80 -22.86
C SER A 110 2.04 0.37 -22.70
N ARG A 111 2.25 -0.49 -23.70
CA ARG A 111 1.75 -1.87 -23.75
C ARG A 111 2.84 -2.82 -24.21
N ILE A 112 2.68 -4.09 -23.87
CA ILE A 112 3.54 -5.19 -24.31
C ILE A 112 2.68 -6.24 -24.98
N TYR A 113 3.12 -6.66 -26.16
CA TYR A 113 2.55 -7.73 -26.97
C TYR A 113 3.51 -8.92 -26.95
N LEU A 114 2.96 -10.13 -26.82
CA LEU A 114 3.69 -11.38 -26.93
C LEU A 114 3.08 -12.20 -28.07
N GLU A 115 3.90 -12.64 -29.02
CA GLU A 115 3.51 -13.59 -30.05
C GLU A 115 3.09 -14.91 -29.39
N GLY A 116 1.96 -15.45 -29.83
CA GLY A 116 1.28 -16.52 -29.11
C GLY A 116 0.50 -16.03 -27.89
N GLY A 117 0.94 -15.00 -27.18
CA GLY A 117 0.21 -14.36 -26.09
C GLY A 117 0.58 -14.88 -24.70
N PHE A 118 0.09 -14.16 -23.69
CA PHE A 118 0.31 -14.43 -22.28
C PHE A 118 -0.63 -15.53 -21.80
N GLU A 119 -0.08 -16.57 -21.18
CA GLU A 119 -0.82 -17.72 -20.66
C GLU A 119 -1.36 -17.45 -19.25
N PRO A 120 -2.55 -17.98 -18.91
CA PRO A 120 -3.07 -17.92 -17.56
C PRO A 120 -2.15 -18.53 -16.52
N PHE A 121 -2.21 -18.00 -15.30
CA PHE A 121 -1.48 -18.50 -14.12
C PHE A 121 0.05 -18.47 -14.20
N GLN A 122 0.63 -17.87 -15.24
CA GLN A 122 2.05 -17.53 -15.28
C GLN A 122 2.26 -16.08 -14.85
N ILE A 123 3.43 -15.82 -14.26
CA ILE A 123 3.86 -14.47 -13.89
C ILE A 123 4.81 -13.98 -14.96
N TYR A 124 4.38 -12.96 -15.70
CA TYR A 124 5.21 -12.24 -16.64
C TYR A 124 5.81 -11.00 -15.98
N GLU A 125 7.05 -10.71 -16.29
CA GLU A 125 7.76 -9.53 -15.80
C GLU A 125 8.56 -8.92 -16.94
N VAL A 126 8.28 -7.67 -17.25
CA VAL A 126 9.05 -6.86 -18.18
C VAL A 126 9.82 -5.79 -17.42
N ILE A 127 11.12 -5.73 -17.69
CA ILE A 127 11.98 -4.61 -17.33
C ILE A 127 12.20 -3.83 -18.61
N TYR A 128 12.01 -2.52 -18.56
CA TYR A 128 12.11 -1.68 -19.75
C TYR A 128 12.66 -0.30 -19.42
N LYS A 129 13.27 0.32 -20.43
CA LYS A 129 13.82 1.67 -20.34
C LYS A 129 12.70 2.69 -20.52
N ALA A 130 12.57 3.61 -19.56
CA ALA A 130 11.66 4.74 -19.64
C ALA A 130 12.41 6.05 -19.41
N ALA A 131 11.76 7.16 -19.74
CA ALA A 131 12.32 8.50 -19.56
C ALA A 131 11.31 9.46 -18.92
N ASN A 132 11.85 10.55 -18.39
CA ASN A 132 11.11 11.71 -17.90
C ASN A 132 10.10 11.34 -16.80
N PRO A 133 10.58 10.89 -15.63
CA PRO A 133 9.72 10.50 -14.53
C PRO A 133 8.88 11.68 -14.05
N GLN A 134 7.75 11.36 -13.44
CA GLN A 134 6.86 12.33 -12.83
C GLN A 134 7.39 12.71 -11.44
N VAL A 135 7.23 13.98 -11.02
CA VAL A 135 7.53 14.39 -9.63
C VAL A 135 6.40 13.95 -8.70
N ILE A 136 6.30 12.65 -8.45
CA ILE A 136 5.14 12.06 -7.77
C ILE A 136 4.98 12.52 -6.31
N GLY A 137 6.08 12.90 -5.65
CA GLY A 137 6.06 13.46 -4.29
C GLY A 137 5.26 14.76 -4.17
N LEU A 138 5.01 15.48 -5.27
CA LEU A 138 4.12 16.64 -5.27
C LEU A 138 2.65 16.27 -4.99
N GLY A 139 2.27 15.00 -5.16
CA GLY A 139 0.99 14.50 -4.66
C GLY A 139 0.86 14.63 -3.14
N LEU A 140 1.91 14.28 -2.39
CA LEU A 140 1.97 14.45 -0.94
C LEU A 140 2.00 15.94 -0.56
N ALA A 141 2.78 16.75 -1.29
CA ALA A 141 2.79 18.21 -1.11
C ALA A 141 1.40 18.83 -1.33
N GLY A 142 0.67 18.36 -2.34
CA GLY A 142 -0.69 18.82 -2.62
C GLY A 142 -1.68 18.52 -1.49
N ILE A 143 -1.59 17.34 -0.85
CA ILE A 143 -2.37 17.02 0.35
C ILE A 143 -2.02 17.99 1.49
N ARG A 144 -0.72 18.18 1.74
CA ARG A 144 -0.19 19.05 2.80
C ARG A 144 -0.71 20.47 2.65
N ASP A 145 -0.55 21.05 1.46
CA ASP A 145 -0.87 22.44 1.20
C ASP A 145 -2.38 22.69 1.19
N ALA A 146 -3.17 21.73 0.67
CA ALA A 146 -4.63 21.82 0.71
C ALA A 146 -5.17 21.82 2.15
N VAL A 147 -4.66 20.91 3.00
CA VAL A 147 -5.09 20.82 4.40
C VAL A 147 -4.60 22.02 5.20
N SER A 148 -3.34 22.43 5.03
CA SER A 148 -2.79 23.62 5.68
C SER A 148 -3.55 24.90 5.31
N MET A 149 -3.89 25.08 4.03
CA MET A 149 -4.68 26.22 3.55
C MET A 149 -6.03 26.31 4.27
N LEU A 150 -6.73 25.19 4.45
CA LEU A 150 -8.05 25.18 5.08
C LEU A 150 -7.98 25.30 6.60
N LYS A 151 -6.96 24.70 7.24
CA LYS A 151 -6.77 24.74 8.69
C LYS A 151 -6.30 26.12 9.18
N TYR A 152 -5.46 26.80 8.41
CA TYR A 152 -4.84 28.06 8.83
C TYR A 152 -5.25 29.29 8.00
N GLY A 153 -6.01 29.09 6.94
CA GLY A 153 -6.47 30.15 6.04
C GLY A 153 -7.96 30.03 5.77
N SER A 154 -8.38 30.58 4.63
CA SER A 154 -9.76 30.52 4.14
C SER A 154 -9.80 30.05 2.70
N SER A 155 -10.97 29.62 2.24
CA SER A 155 -11.25 29.33 0.85
C SER A 155 -12.63 29.87 0.49
N GLU A 156 -12.66 30.95 -0.29
CA GLU A 156 -13.92 31.49 -0.82
C GLU A 156 -14.61 30.48 -1.74
N THR A 157 -13.84 29.81 -2.60
CA THR A 157 -14.33 28.78 -3.54
C THR A 157 -15.02 27.62 -2.82
N LEU A 158 -14.51 27.21 -1.65
CA LEU A 158 -15.10 26.14 -0.84
C LEU A 158 -16.02 26.66 0.27
N ASN A 159 -16.22 27.98 0.35
CA ASN A 159 -16.98 28.66 1.41
C ASN A 159 -16.50 28.30 2.83
N VAL A 160 -15.18 28.25 3.03
CA VAL A 160 -14.54 27.98 4.33
C VAL A 160 -13.89 29.27 4.85
N PRO A 161 -14.44 29.93 5.88
CA PRO A 161 -13.83 31.12 6.45
C PRO A 161 -12.59 30.77 7.30
N ALA A 162 -11.73 31.76 7.52
CA ALA A 162 -10.55 31.58 8.36
C ALA A 162 -10.93 31.21 9.79
N GLY A 163 -10.22 30.22 10.36
CA GLY A 163 -10.50 29.71 11.70
C GLY A 163 -11.71 28.76 11.78
N ALA A 164 -12.37 28.43 10.66
CA ALA A 164 -13.47 27.47 10.67
C ALA A 164 -13.03 26.02 10.91
N ILE A 165 -11.77 25.70 10.59
CA ILE A 165 -11.19 24.36 10.74
C ILE A 165 -10.04 24.44 11.75
N GLU A 166 -10.29 24.00 12.99
CA GLU A 166 -9.27 24.03 14.04
C GLU A 166 -8.29 22.84 13.94
N ARG A 167 -8.79 21.69 13.47
CA ARG A 167 -8.09 20.41 13.47
C ARG A 167 -8.37 19.63 12.21
N ALA A 168 -7.43 18.78 11.81
CA ALA A 168 -7.56 17.92 10.66
C ALA A 168 -7.22 16.46 11.01
N ILE A 169 -8.10 15.55 10.57
CA ILE A 169 -7.88 14.11 10.63
C ILE A 169 -7.66 13.60 9.20
N GLY A 170 -6.49 13.02 8.94
CA GLY A 170 -6.22 12.32 7.69
C GLY A 170 -6.78 10.90 7.75
N PHE A 171 -7.72 10.57 6.89
CA PHE A 171 -8.26 9.22 6.78
C PHE A 171 -7.83 8.57 5.46
N GLY A 172 -7.24 7.39 5.56
CA GLY A 172 -6.83 6.61 4.40
C GLY A 172 -7.21 5.16 4.55
N LEU A 173 -7.76 4.58 3.50
CA LEU A 173 -8.20 3.19 3.43
C LEU A 173 -7.45 2.48 2.30
N SER A 174 -6.73 1.40 2.61
CA SER A 174 -5.87 0.63 1.69
C SER A 174 -4.73 1.49 1.12
N GLN A 175 -4.69 1.80 -0.19
CA GLN A 175 -3.66 2.65 -0.78
C GLN A 175 -3.55 4.03 -0.12
N PRO A 176 -4.63 4.83 0.00
CA PRO A 176 -4.61 6.06 0.80
C PRO A 176 -4.11 5.89 2.24
N GLY A 177 -4.35 4.74 2.89
CA GLY A 177 -3.82 4.46 4.23
C GLY A 177 -2.29 4.37 4.23
N ARG A 178 -1.72 3.68 3.24
CA ARG A 178 -0.27 3.64 3.00
C ARG A 178 0.28 5.03 2.67
N THR A 179 -0.46 5.82 1.89
CA THR A 179 -0.11 7.22 1.59
C THR A 179 0.00 8.06 2.85
N MET A 180 -0.95 7.96 3.79
CA MET A 180 -0.89 8.70 5.06
C MET A 180 0.31 8.28 5.92
N ARG A 181 0.67 6.99 5.92
CA ARG A 181 1.86 6.50 6.63
C ARG A 181 3.16 7.08 6.04
N VAL A 182 3.30 7.08 4.71
CA VAL A 182 4.45 7.68 4.04
C VAL A 182 4.46 9.20 4.17
N PHE A 183 3.30 9.86 4.10
CA PHE A 183 3.16 11.30 4.29
C PHE A 183 3.77 11.77 5.61
N VAL A 184 3.44 11.09 6.71
CA VAL A 184 3.98 11.43 8.04
C VAL A 184 5.47 11.13 8.12
N ARG A 185 5.89 9.93 7.68
CA ARG A 185 7.30 9.51 7.70
C ARG A 185 8.21 10.46 6.93
N ASP A 186 7.80 10.85 5.73
CA ASP A 186 8.59 11.70 4.83
C ASP A 186 8.49 13.20 5.21
N GLY A 187 7.95 13.52 6.39
CA GLY A 187 7.96 14.87 6.96
C GLY A 187 6.88 15.82 6.44
N PHE A 188 5.92 15.34 5.64
CA PHE A 188 4.87 16.19 5.09
C PHE A 188 3.85 16.66 6.13
N ASN A 189 3.92 16.20 7.38
CA ASN A 189 3.07 16.73 8.45
C ASN A 189 3.50 18.11 8.98
N ALA A 190 4.65 18.62 8.51
CA ALA A 190 5.06 20.01 8.66
C ALA A 190 4.83 20.77 7.34
N ASP A 191 4.05 21.85 7.37
CA ASP A 191 3.89 22.72 6.21
C ASP A 191 5.13 23.61 5.94
N THR A 192 5.12 24.35 4.84
CA THR A 192 6.24 25.24 4.45
C THR A 192 6.49 26.41 5.42
N GLN A 193 5.58 26.62 6.38
CA GLN A 193 5.68 27.61 7.46
C GLN A 193 5.90 26.93 8.83
N GLN A 194 6.27 25.64 8.86
CA GLN A 194 6.51 24.88 10.09
C GLN A 194 5.27 24.76 11.00
N ARG A 195 4.10 24.51 10.40
CA ARG A 195 2.83 24.28 11.12
C ARG A 195 2.33 22.85 10.90
N LYS A 196 1.69 22.28 11.93
CA LYS A 196 1.17 20.90 11.91
C LYS A 196 -0.04 20.75 10.99
N VAL A 197 0.08 19.87 10.00
CA VAL A 197 -0.98 19.65 8.99
C VAL A 197 -2.12 18.81 9.57
N PHE A 198 -1.85 17.56 9.93
CA PHE A 198 -2.81 16.65 10.56
C PHE A 198 -2.54 16.49 12.06
N ASP A 199 -3.60 16.57 12.84
CA ASP A 199 -3.58 16.31 14.29
C ASP A 199 -3.82 14.82 14.58
N GLY A 200 -4.56 14.15 13.70
CA GLY A 200 -4.83 12.72 13.75
C GLY A 200 -4.70 12.06 12.39
N ILE A 201 -4.26 10.81 12.36
CA ILE A 201 -4.19 9.94 11.18
C ILE A 201 -4.91 8.63 11.49
N MET A 202 -5.80 8.22 10.60
CA MET A 202 -6.48 6.93 10.62
C MET A 202 -6.11 6.16 9.36
N ALA A 203 -5.10 5.29 9.48
CA ALA A 203 -4.66 4.39 8.42
C ALA A 203 -5.35 3.04 8.57
N HIS A 204 -6.35 2.79 7.72
CA HIS A 204 -7.13 1.57 7.72
C HIS A 204 -6.71 0.64 6.59
N ILE A 205 -6.62 -0.66 6.89
CA ILE A 205 -6.33 -1.78 5.96
C ILE A 205 -5.10 -1.55 5.07
N ALA A 206 -4.12 -0.79 5.58
CA ALA A 206 -2.89 -0.48 4.87
C ALA A 206 -1.87 -1.64 4.93
N GLY A 207 -2.09 -2.61 5.83
CA GLY A 207 -1.08 -3.62 6.19
C GLY A 207 0.17 -2.97 6.80
N SER A 208 1.31 -3.66 6.72
CA SER A 208 2.62 -3.08 7.04
C SER A 208 3.23 -2.26 5.92
N ALA A 209 2.62 -2.29 4.74
CA ALA A 209 3.08 -1.65 3.51
C ALA A 209 3.21 -0.11 3.57
N ARG A 210 4.22 0.38 2.88
CA ARG A 210 4.36 1.73 2.31
C ARG A 210 3.85 1.73 0.86
N GLY A 211 4.34 2.64 0.03
CA GLY A 211 4.05 2.61 -1.41
C GLY A 211 4.94 3.54 -2.20
N SER A 212 4.87 3.41 -3.52
CA SER A 212 5.63 4.22 -4.46
C SER A 212 5.03 5.62 -4.62
N PHE A 213 5.09 6.42 -3.55
CA PHE A 213 4.53 7.77 -3.50
C PHE A 213 5.58 8.87 -3.61
N ASN A 214 6.85 8.52 -3.42
CA ASN A 214 8.02 9.41 -3.57
C ASN A 214 9.26 8.62 -4.05
N ILE A 215 9.08 7.80 -5.08
CA ILE A 215 10.11 6.95 -5.70
C ILE A 215 10.18 7.31 -7.19
N ARG A 216 11.39 7.46 -7.75
CA ARG A 216 11.57 7.73 -9.18
C ARG A 216 11.00 6.59 -10.01
N PHE A 217 10.16 6.91 -10.99
CA PHE A 217 9.35 5.95 -11.74
C PHE A 217 8.37 5.12 -10.89
N GLY A 218 8.03 5.61 -9.70
CA GLY A 218 7.06 4.98 -8.81
C GLY A 218 5.64 5.00 -9.37
N GLN A 219 4.92 3.89 -9.19
CA GLN A 219 3.54 3.74 -9.61
C GLN A 219 2.69 3.38 -8.39
N ALA A 220 1.87 4.32 -7.93
CA ALA A 220 1.19 4.24 -6.64
C ALA A 220 0.15 3.10 -6.55
N SER A 221 -0.34 2.62 -7.69
CA SER A 221 -1.22 1.45 -7.82
C SER A 221 -0.53 0.14 -7.40
N ARG A 222 0.80 0.05 -7.56
CA ARG A 222 1.58 -1.13 -7.18
C ARG A 222 1.59 -1.27 -5.65
N ASP A 223 0.99 -2.35 -5.18
CA ASP A 223 0.67 -2.50 -3.76
C ASP A 223 1.24 -3.74 -3.08
N ALA A 224 1.85 -4.69 -3.80
CA ALA A 224 2.32 -6.00 -3.35
C ALA A 224 1.26 -6.84 -2.59
N HIS A 225 1.06 -8.07 -3.07
CA HIS A 225 0.18 -9.05 -2.46
C HIS A 225 0.58 -10.46 -2.91
N PRO A 226 -0.08 -11.53 -2.44
CA PRO A 226 0.31 -12.90 -2.81
C PRO A 226 0.32 -13.21 -4.32
N PHE A 227 -0.29 -12.38 -5.16
CA PHE A 227 -0.60 -12.73 -6.55
C PHE A 227 -0.15 -11.72 -7.62
N ILE A 228 0.15 -10.46 -7.28
CA ILE A 228 0.73 -9.46 -8.20
C ILE A 228 1.65 -8.50 -7.44
N ASN A 229 2.33 -7.62 -8.18
CA ASN A 229 3.16 -6.56 -7.62
C ASN A 229 4.28 -7.13 -6.74
N PHE A 230 4.89 -8.24 -7.18
CA PHE A 230 5.92 -8.95 -6.45
C PHE A 230 7.17 -8.07 -6.31
N TYR A 231 7.73 -8.02 -5.10
CA TYR A 231 8.97 -7.32 -4.80
C TYR A 231 8.99 -5.82 -5.16
N TYR A 232 7.84 -5.17 -5.37
CA TYR A 232 7.81 -3.71 -5.47
C TYR A 232 8.10 -3.07 -4.11
N PRO A 233 8.74 -1.88 -4.06
CA PRO A 233 9.10 -1.20 -2.82
C PRO A 233 7.85 -0.69 -2.07
N THR A 234 7.21 -1.61 -1.36
CA THR A 234 5.94 -1.43 -0.67
C THR A 234 6.10 -1.95 0.75
N ASP A 235 6.32 -3.25 0.94
CA ASP A 235 6.56 -3.88 2.24
C ASP A 235 8.03 -3.80 2.66
N ILE A 236 8.50 -2.56 2.88
CA ILE A 236 9.91 -2.24 3.17
C ILE A 236 10.04 -1.70 4.60
N PHE A 237 11.01 -2.19 5.38
CA PHE A 237 11.34 -1.75 6.74
C PHE A 237 11.71 -0.26 6.79
N PRO A 238 11.29 0.54 7.80
CA PRO A 238 10.64 0.13 9.05
C PRO A 238 9.13 -0.10 8.95
N PHE A 239 8.59 -0.82 9.92
CA PHE A 239 7.15 -1.17 9.97
C PHE A 239 6.43 -0.48 11.14
N THR A 240 6.98 -0.57 12.35
CA THR A 240 6.44 0.03 13.58
C THR A 240 6.67 1.54 13.65
N GLY A 241 5.89 2.25 14.47
CA GLY A 241 6.13 3.67 14.77
C GLY A 241 7.46 3.89 15.49
N VAL A 242 7.75 3.06 16.51
CA VAL A 242 9.02 3.06 17.24
C VAL A 242 10.18 2.52 16.40
N ALA A 243 11.38 3.00 16.71
CA ALA A 243 12.61 2.48 16.11
C ALA A 243 12.85 1.03 16.52
N GLN A 244 13.22 0.21 15.55
CA GLN A 244 13.75 -1.13 15.76
C GLN A 244 15.05 -1.31 14.98
N THR A 245 15.86 -2.30 15.34
CA THR A 245 17.05 -2.67 14.56
C THR A 245 16.74 -3.97 13.81
N ASP A 246 16.89 -3.97 12.49
CA ASP A 246 16.85 -5.20 11.72
C ASP A 246 18.15 -5.99 11.93
N PRO A 247 18.11 -7.20 12.53
CA PRO A 247 19.32 -7.96 12.85
C PRO A 247 20.09 -8.45 11.61
N VAL A 248 19.46 -8.47 10.43
CA VAL A 248 20.10 -8.92 9.18
C VAL A 248 20.84 -7.79 8.49
N THR A 249 20.20 -6.62 8.36
CA THR A 249 20.79 -5.46 7.65
C THR A 249 21.57 -4.52 8.58
N GLY A 250 21.33 -4.58 9.89
CA GLY A 250 21.89 -3.66 10.89
C GLY A 250 21.26 -2.28 10.91
N VAL A 251 20.29 -2.01 10.01
CA VAL A 251 19.60 -0.71 9.93
C VAL A 251 18.69 -0.53 11.15
N THR A 252 18.72 0.67 11.73
CA THR A 252 17.81 1.06 12.82
C THR A 252 16.92 2.22 12.37
N ASP A 253 15.62 2.00 12.31
CA ASP A 253 14.63 3.00 11.91
C ASP A 253 13.24 2.68 12.46
N GLY A 254 12.34 3.66 12.45
CA GLY A 254 10.93 3.57 12.83
C GLY A 254 10.10 4.54 12.01
N MET A 255 8.83 4.20 11.74
CA MET A 255 7.96 5.02 10.89
C MET A 255 7.76 6.44 11.42
N LEU A 256 7.92 6.67 12.73
CA LEU A 256 7.78 7.96 13.38
C LEU A 256 9.10 8.49 13.97
N SER A 257 10.22 7.79 13.78
CA SER A 257 11.50 8.13 14.43
C SER A 257 12.05 9.50 14.05
N ASN A 258 11.77 9.97 12.83
CA ASN A 258 12.24 11.25 12.31
C ASN A 258 11.15 12.35 12.30
N VAL A 259 10.03 12.13 12.98
CA VAL A 259 8.95 13.10 13.08
C VAL A 259 9.16 13.95 14.34
N PRO A 260 9.37 15.27 14.22
CA PRO A 260 9.48 16.14 15.39
C PRO A 260 8.21 16.13 16.24
N GLU A 261 8.36 16.30 17.55
CA GLU A 261 7.24 16.25 18.52
C GLU A 261 6.11 17.23 18.17
N GLU A 262 6.48 18.44 17.73
CA GLU A 262 5.55 19.49 17.32
C GLU A 262 4.72 19.12 16.07
N PHE A 263 5.17 18.14 15.28
CA PHE A 263 4.48 17.63 14.09
C PHE A 263 3.96 16.21 14.27
N MET A 264 4.10 15.62 15.45
CA MET A 264 3.61 14.27 15.73
C MET A 264 2.07 14.24 15.74
N PRO A 265 1.42 13.40 14.91
CA PRO A 265 -0.03 13.19 14.97
C PRO A 265 -0.39 12.09 15.97
N LYS A 266 -1.66 12.01 16.37
CA LYS A 266 -2.22 10.77 16.92
C LYS A 266 -2.48 9.80 15.78
N VAL A 267 -2.14 8.52 15.92
CA VAL A 267 -2.21 7.55 14.83
C VAL A 267 -3.02 6.34 15.23
N TYR A 268 -4.01 5.98 14.40
CA TYR A 268 -4.61 4.66 14.40
C TYR A 268 -4.15 3.88 13.17
N ASN A 269 -3.57 2.72 13.40
CA ASN A 269 -3.47 1.67 12.39
C ASN A 269 -4.58 0.65 12.67
N SER A 270 -5.38 0.31 11.66
CA SER A 270 -6.45 -0.68 11.83
C SER A 270 -6.49 -1.67 10.69
N PHE A 271 -6.84 -2.91 11.01
CA PHE A 271 -6.72 -4.06 10.12
C PHE A 271 -7.99 -4.90 10.15
N SER A 272 -8.39 -5.42 8.99
CA SER A 272 -9.29 -6.55 8.89
C SER A 272 -8.50 -7.87 9.02
N SER A 273 -9.19 -9.00 8.93
CA SER A 273 -8.55 -10.33 8.87
C SER A 273 -7.62 -10.46 7.67
N TYR A 274 -8.00 -9.85 6.53
CA TYR A 274 -7.23 -9.98 5.29
C TYR A 274 -5.81 -9.42 5.43
N GLU A 275 -5.58 -8.34 6.18
CA GLU A 275 -4.24 -7.71 6.20
C GLU A 275 -3.18 -8.56 6.88
N TYR A 276 -3.55 -9.44 7.82
CA TYR A 276 -2.59 -10.38 8.41
C TYR A 276 -2.10 -11.40 7.38
N TRP A 277 -3.01 -11.92 6.57
CA TRP A 277 -2.71 -12.93 5.55
C TRP A 277 -2.18 -12.35 4.24
N GLY A 278 -2.68 -11.18 3.81
CA GLY A 278 -2.43 -10.62 2.48
C GLY A 278 -1.53 -9.40 2.46
N ARG A 279 -1.24 -8.79 3.63
CA ARG A 279 -0.56 -7.48 3.74
C ARG A 279 0.41 -7.39 4.92
N ALA A 280 0.91 -8.53 5.39
CA ALA A 280 1.95 -8.64 6.42
C ALA A 280 1.69 -7.77 7.67
N ALA A 281 0.44 -7.71 8.15
CA ALA A 281 0.04 -6.79 9.22
C ALA A 281 0.76 -7.02 10.56
N SER A 282 1.19 -8.26 10.85
CA SER A 282 1.89 -8.58 12.10
C SER A 282 3.11 -7.68 12.33
N LEU A 283 3.84 -7.34 11.26
CA LEU A 283 5.04 -6.50 11.32
C LEU A 283 4.77 -5.09 11.88
N MET A 284 3.52 -4.64 11.94
CA MET A 284 3.13 -3.36 12.52
C MET A 284 3.16 -3.35 14.05
N HIS A 285 3.22 -4.52 14.69
CA HIS A 285 3.15 -4.63 16.15
C HIS A 285 4.01 -5.77 16.72
N THR A 286 4.88 -6.39 15.92
CA THR A 286 5.87 -7.37 16.38
C THR A 286 7.29 -6.82 16.27
N THR A 287 8.21 -7.42 17.01
CA THR A 287 9.64 -7.20 16.79
C THR A 287 10.05 -7.66 15.38
N VAL A 288 11.12 -7.10 14.81
CA VAL A 288 11.59 -7.44 13.44
C VAL A 288 11.87 -8.95 13.28
N ASP A 289 12.24 -9.63 14.36
CA ASP A 289 12.45 -11.08 14.40
C ASP A 289 11.17 -11.89 14.68
N GLY A 290 10.01 -11.24 14.83
CA GLY A 290 8.70 -11.86 15.05
C GLY A 290 8.50 -12.47 16.44
N ARG A 291 9.48 -12.39 17.34
CA ARG A 291 9.46 -13.19 18.59
C ARG A 291 8.67 -12.57 19.73
N ARG A 292 8.38 -11.28 19.66
CA ARG A 292 7.71 -10.51 20.72
C ARG A 292 6.82 -9.44 20.12
N ASP A 293 5.88 -8.96 20.93
CA ASP A 293 5.16 -7.73 20.63
C ASP A 293 6.12 -6.53 20.71
N ALA A 294 6.07 -5.64 19.71
CA ALA A 294 6.85 -4.42 19.71
C ALA A 294 6.22 -3.36 20.63
N PRO A 295 7.03 -2.51 21.30
CA PRO A 295 6.48 -1.38 22.03
C PRO A 295 5.76 -0.42 21.08
N MET A 296 4.71 0.25 21.56
CA MET A 296 3.99 1.29 20.83
C MET A 296 4.26 2.65 21.47
N MET A 297 4.25 3.71 20.66
CA MET A 297 4.27 5.07 21.21
C MET A 297 2.92 5.42 21.86
N GLU A 298 2.92 6.37 22.81
CA GLU A 298 1.70 6.78 23.52
C GLU A 298 0.64 7.39 22.58
N ASN A 299 1.06 8.00 21.47
CA ASN A 299 0.23 8.59 20.43
C ASN A 299 -0.29 7.59 19.39
N GLU A 300 0.03 6.30 19.50
CA GLU A 300 -0.38 5.27 18.55
C GLU A 300 -1.42 4.31 19.15
N ARG A 301 -2.33 3.82 18.31
CA ARG A 301 -3.20 2.67 18.60
C ARG A 301 -3.25 1.71 17.42
N VAL A 302 -3.43 0.44 17.73
CA VAL A 302 -3.64 -0.64 16.76
C VAL A 302 -4.96 -1.34 17.06
N TYR A 303 -5.79 -1.52 16.03
CA TYR A 303 -7.08 -2.22 16.15
C TYR A 303 -7.23 -3.29 15.06
N HIS A 304 -7.51 -4.52 15.45
CA HIS A 304 -7.87 -5.59 14.54
C HIS A 304 -9.38 -5.85 14.61
N PHE A 305 -10.04 -5.89 13.45
CA PHE A 305 -11.44 -6.23 13.29
C PHE A 305 -11.54 -7.69 12.82
N ALA A 306 -12.01 -8.58 13.71
CA ALA A 306 -12.15 -10.00 13.41
C ALA A 306 -13.25 -10.26 12.38
N GLY A 307 -13.09 -11.37 11.66
CA GLY A 307 -14.05 -11.88 10.68
C GLY A 307 -14.39 -10.84 9.62
N ALA A 308 -13.45 -9.99 9.22
CA ALA A 308 -13.65 -8.94 8.22
C ALA A 308 -12.71 -9.14 7.04
N GLN A 309 -13.21 -8.97 5.82
CA GLN A 309 -12.37 -8.96 4.62
C GLN A 309 -11.84 -7.55 4.31
N HIS A 310 -10.98 -7.42 3.30
CA HIS A 310 -10.34 -6.16 2.92
C HIS A 310 -11.35 -5.00 2.79
N LEU A 311 -12.47 -5.22 2.09
CA LEU A 311 -13.59 -4.28 2.01
C LEU A 311 -14.91 -5.05 2.19
N PRO A 312 -15.84 -4.62 3.05
CA PRO A 312 -17.11 -5.31 3.21
C PRO A 312 -17.85 -5.37 1.88
N THR A 313 -18.44 -6.52 1.56
CA THR A 313 -19.26 -6.68 0.36
C THR A 313 -20.75 -6.54 0.67
N GLU A 314 -21.55 -6.36 -0.38
CA GLU A 314 -23.00 -6.32 -0.26
C GLU A 314 -23.58 -7.66 0.23
N PHE A 315 -24.71 -7.57 0.92
CA PHE A 315 -25.51 -8.73 1.29
C PHE A 315 -26.68 -8.87 0.29
N PRO A 316 -27.01 -10.06 -0.22
CA PRO A 316 -26.45 -11.37 0.14
C PRO A 316 -25.06 -11.62 -0.47
N PRO A 317 -24.15 -12.28 0.25
CA PRO A 317 -22.78 -12.51 -0.21
C PRO A 317 -22.74 -13.41 -1.45
N GLN A 318 -21.82 -13.11 -2.37
CA GLN A 318 -21.58 -13.86 -3.60
C GLN A 318 -20.15 -14.40 -3.63
N ILE A 319 -19.95 -15.52 -4.31
CA ILE A 319 -18.61 -16.02 -4.62
C ILE A 319 -18.10 -15.23 -5.83
N GLU A 320 -17.05 -14.44 -5.64
CA GLU A 320 -16.37 -13.72 -6.73
C GLU A 320 -14.95 -14.24 -6.95
N ASN A 321 -14.14 -14.24 -5.89
CA ASN A 321 -12.75 -14.70 -5.91
C ASN A 321 -12.52 -15.71 -4.79
N GLY A 322 -11.85 -16.82 -5.11
CA GLY A 322 -11.52 -17.86 -4.13
C GLY A 322 -12.66 -18.86 -3.88
N GLN A 323 -12.56 -19.59 -2.78
CA GLN A 323 -13.43 -20.73 -2.45
C GLN A 323 -14.77 -20.30 -1.83
N GLN A 324 -14.78 -19.23 -1.02
CA GLN A 324 -15.90 -18.85 -0.16
C GLN A 324 -16.64 -17.61 -0.68
N PRO A 325 -17.92 -17.40 -0.29
CA PRO A 325 -18.62 -16.15 -0.53
C PRO A 325 -17.88 -14.97 0.11
N ASN A 326 -17.92 -13.81 -0.55
CA ASN A 326 -17.34 -12.58 -0.01
C ASN A 326 -18.05 -12.17 1.29
N ASN A 327 -17.31 -11.62 2.24
CA ASN A 327 -17.78 -11.36 3.60
C ASN A 327 -18.44 -9.97 3.75
N PRO A 328 -19.74 -9.91 4.12
CA PRO A 328 -20.47 -8.65 4.28
C PRO A 328 -20.27 -7.96 5.65
N ASN A 329 -19.37 -8.45 6.50
CA ASN A 329 -19.12 -7.90 7.83
C ASN A 329 -18.64 -6.43 7.75
N ASP A 330 -19.52 -5.50 8.11
CA ASP A 330 -19.29 -4.07 7.97
C ASP A 330 -18.54 -3.48 9.17
N PHE A 331 -17.22 -3.28 9.02
CA PHE A 331 -16.41 -2.59 10.04
C PHE A 331 -16.64 -1.07 10.10
N SER A 332 -17.46 -0.47 9.23
CA SER A 332 -17.65 0.99 9.19
C SER A 332 -18.25 1.55 10.49
N TRP A 333 -18.99 0.74 11.24
CA TRP A 333 -19.52 1.10 12.56
C TRP A 333 -18.41 1.33 13.57
N MET A 334 -17.43 0.44 13.64
CA MET A 334 -16.24 0.62 14.49
C MET A 334 -15.42 1.83 14.03
N MET A 335 -15.24 2.00 12.72
CA MET A 335 -14.50 3.15 12.18
C MET A 335 -15.15 4.50 12.52
N ARG A 336 -16.49 4.57 12.52
CA ARG A 336 -17.21 5.77 12.99
C ARG A 336 -16.99 6.03 14.48
N ALA A 337 -17.02 5.00 15.32
CA ALA A 337 -16.72 5.14 16.75
C ALA A 337 -15.27 5.60 16.99
N LEU A 338 -14.32 5.03 16.25
CA LEU A 338 -12.91 5.44 16.30
C LEU A 338 -12.71 6.88 15.82
N LEU A 339 -13.44 7.33 14.79
CA LEU A 339 -13.38 8.75 14.36
C LEU A 339 -13.77 9.70 15.49
N LEU A 340 -14.82 9.38 16.26
CA LEU A 340 -15.21 10.19 17.42
C LEU A 340 -14.15 10.15 18.52
N ALA A 341 -13.62 8.97 18.83
CA ALA A 341 -12.55 8.84 19.81
C ALA A 341 -11.27 9.58 19.38
N MET A 342 -10.93 9.57 18.08
CA MET A 342 -9.82 10.36 17.54
C MET A 342 -10.07 11.86 17.73
N ASN A 343 -11.29 12.31 17.42
CA ASN A 343 -11.68 13.71 17.60
C ASN A 343 -11.52 14.15 19.06
N ASP A 344 -12.00 13.36 20.02
CA ASP A 344 -11.86 13.69 21.44
C ASP A 344 -10.36 13.72 21.84
N TRP A 345 -9.58 12.74 21.37
CA TRP A 345 -8.15 12.67 21.67
C TRP A 345 -7.35 13.88 21.17
N ILE A 346 -7.65 14.37 19.97
CA ILE A 346 -6.99 15.58 19.42
C ILE A 346 -7.58 16.88 19.96
N THR A 347 -8.78 16.84 20.55
CA THR A 347 -9.48 18.03 21.03
C THR A 347 -9.09 18.42 22.44
N ASP A 348 -9.21 17.48 23.38
CA ASP A 348 -9.01 17.73 24.80
C ASP A 348 -8.01 16.76 25.46
N GLY A 349 -7.43 15.85 24.68
CA GLY A 349 -6.43 14.90 25.16
C GLY A 349 -7.02 13.62 25.74
N THR A 350 -8.34 13.42 25.71
CA THR A 350 -8.98 12.17 26.15
C THR A 350 -8.47 10.99 25.33
N PRO A 351 -7.68 10.06 25.91
CA PRO A 351 -7.07 9.01 25.11
C PRO A 351 -8.11 8.11 24.46
N ALA A 352 -7.82 7.70 23.23
CA ALA A 352 -8.53 6.62 22.56
C ALA A 352 -8.56 5.35 23.43
N PRO A 353 -9.56 4.47 23.21
CA PRO A 353 -9.55 3.13 23.79
C PRO A 353 -8.18 2.45 23.63
N PRO A 354 -7.76 1.60 24.58
CA PRO A 354 -6.55 0.82 24.42
C PRO A 354 -6.57 0.00 23.12
N SER A 355 -5.40 -0.20 22.53
CA SER A 355 -5.24 -1.05 21.36
C SER A 355 -5.84 -2.44 21.59
N ARG A 356 -6.37 -3.05 20.53
CA ARG A 356 -6.93 -4.40 20.57
C ARG A 356 -6.51 -5.16 19.30
N PHE A 357 -5.53 -6.03 19.45
CA PHE A 357 -4.95 -6.84 18.38
C PHE A 357 -4.41 -8.16 18.96
N PRO A 358 -4.29 -9.21 18.15
CA PRO A 358 -3.67 -10.49 18.53
C PRO A 358 -2.18 -10.29 18.86
N SER A 359 -1.72 -10.87 19.96
CA SER A 359 -0.36 -10.65 20.46
C SER A 359 0.43 -11.94 20.63
N VAL A 360 1.75 -11.86 20.49
CA VAL A 360 2.65 -13.00 20.71
C VAL A 360 2.63 -13.42 22.18
N GLU A 361 2.63 -12.44 23.09
CA GLU A 361 2.64 -12.68 24.54
C GLU A 361 1.43 -13.50 25.02
N THR A 362 0.26 -13.26 24.43
CA THR A 362 -0.98 -13.95 24.79
C THR A 362 -1.19 -15.27 24.05
N GLY A 363 -0.37 -15.55 23.03
CA GLY A 363 -0.56 -16.70 22.13
C GLY A 363 -1.68 -16.51 21.10
N ASP A 364 -2.23 -15.30 21.00
CA ASP A 364 -3.27 -14.94 20.03
C ASP A 364 -2.69 -14.63 18.65
N LEU A 365 -1.36 -14.49 18.51
CA LEU A 365 -0.64 -14.28 17.26
C LEU A 365 0.41 -15.38 17.08
N VAL A 366 0.30 -16.15 15.99
CA VAL A 366 1.06 -17.39 15.78
C VAL A 366 1.60 -17.49 14.35
N GLU A 367 2.57 -18.37 14.14
CA GLU A 367 2.97 -18.78 12.78
C GLU A 367 1.78 -19.42 12.05
N ALA A 368 1.73 -19.32 10.72
CA ALA A 368 0.58 -19.77 9.94
C ALA A 368 0.25 -21.26 10.09
N ASP A 369 1.27 -22.11 10.27
CA ASP A 369 1.13 -23.55 10.48
C ASP A 369 0.70 -23.93 11.91
N ALA A 370 0.71 -22.97 12.84
CA ALA A 370 0.30 -23.13 14.23
C ALA A 370 -1.11 -22.59 14.52
N VAL A 371 -1.83 -22.12 13.50
CA VAL A 371 -3.24 -21.74 13.62
C VAL A 371 -4.07 -22.99 13.95
N ASN A 372 -4.82 -22.94 15.04
CA ASN A 372 -5.72 -24.02 15.47
C ASN A 372 -7.04 -23.93 14.70
N TRP A 373 -6.96 -24.06 13.38
CA TRP A 373 -8.12 -23.97 12.51
C TRP A 373 -9.11 -25.11 12.79
N PRO A 374 -10.40 -24.82 13.05
CA PRO A 374 -11.40 -25.86 13.25
C PRO A 374 -11.65 -26.64 11.96
N ASP A 375 -12.00 -27.93 12.10
CA ASP A 375 -12.40 -28.76 10.96
C ASP A 375 -13.79 -28.34 10.46
N ILE A 376 -13.83 -27.36 9.56
CA ILE A 376 -15.06 -26.86 8.94
C ILE A 376 -15.22 -27.52 7.57
N PRO A 377 -16.30 -28.32 7.35
CA PRO A 377 -16.51 -29.00 6.08
C PRO A 377 -16.50 -28.07 4.88
N GLY A 378 -15.60 -28.34 3.92
CA GLY A 378 -15.52 -27.58 2.68
C GLY A 378 -14.86 -26.21 2.80
N ILE A 379 -14.15 -25.91 3.90
CA ILE A 379 -13.38 -24.68 4.07
C ILE A 379 -11.92 -25.03 4.38
N ALA A 380 -11.01 -24.57 3.52
CA ALA A 380 -9.57 -24.71 3.74
C ALA A 380 -8.98 -23.41 4.34
N LEU A 381 -8.06 -23.55 5.30
CA LEU A 381 -7.21 -22.45 5.74
C LEU A 381 -6.19 -22.11 4.63
N PRO A 382 -5.90 -20.83 4.36
CA PRO A 382 -4.78 -20.47 3.50
C PRO A 382 -3.46 -21.06 4.02
N GLU A 383 -2.67 -21.68 3.13
CA GLU A 383 -1.42 -22.34 3.53
C GLU A 383 -0.25 -21.36 3.72
N VAL A 384 -0.23 -20.27 2.95
CA VAL A 384 0.92 -19.35 2.90
C VAL A 384 0.44 -17.90 2.99
N PRO A 385 0.84 -17.14 4.03
CA PRO A 385 0.61 -15.70 4.07
C PRO A 385 1.51 -14.96 3.09
N HIS A 386 1.13 -13.74 2.73
CA HIS A 386 1.99 -12.81 2.00
C HIS A 386 3.23 -12.48 2.81
N LEU A 387 4.39 -12.81 2.25
CA LEU A 387 5.69 -12.48 2.85
C LEU A 387 6.19 -11.11 2.38
N ALA A 388 6.68 -10.31 3.33
CA ALA A 388 7.53 -9.14 3.11
C ALA A 388 9.00 -9.59 3.08
N TYR A 389 9.84 -8.96 2.26
CA TYR A 389 11.24 -9.37 2.06
C TYR A 389 12.18 -8.19 2.28
N ARG A 390 13.41 -8.51 2.69
CA ARG A 390 14.54 -7.59 2.57
C ARG A 390 14.95 -7.54 1.10
N VAL A 391 14.60 -6.45 0.41
CA VAL A 391 14.83 -6.32 -1.02
C VAL A 391 15.83 -5.20 -1.26
N ASP A 392 16.89 -5.49 -2.01
CA ASP A 392 17.89 -4.51 -2.44
C ASP A 392 17.54 -4.01 -3.86
N TYR A 393 17.12 -2.73 -3.89
CA TYR A 393 16.78 -1.97 -5.09
C TYR A 393 17.95 -1.17 -5.67
N GLY A 394 19.14 -1.33 -5.08
CA GLY A 394 20.38 -0.67 -5.45
C GLY A 394 20.74 0.52 -4.54
N PRO A 395 22.00 1.01 -4.64
CA PRO A 395 22.61 1.89 -3.65
C PRO A 395 21.99 3.30 -3.55
N ARG A 396 21.17 3.72 -4.52
CA ARG A 396 20.51 5.05 -4.50
C ARG A 396 19.07 4.99 -3.99
N PHE A 397 18.58 3.81 -3.63
CA PHE A 397 17.19 3.64 -3.25
C PHE A 397 16.87 4.33 -1.92
N GLU A 398 17.61 4.02 -0.86
CA GLU A 398 17.34 4.53 0.49
C GLU A 398 17.54 6.05 0.60
N SER A 399 18.58 6.60 -0.06
CA SER A 399 18.94 8.02 0.04
C SER A 399 18.16 8.93 -0.91
N GLU A 400 17.83 8.43 -2.11
CA GLU A 400 17.29 9.28 -3.19
C GLU A 400 15.94 8.79 -3.74
N GLY A 401 15.44 7.64 -3.28
CA GLY A 401 14.22 7.02 -3.82
C GLY A 401 14.42 6.55 -5.26
N ILE A 402 15.66 6.20 -5.66
CA ILE A 402 16.00 5.81 -7.02
C ILE A 402 16.35 4.32 -7.08
N ILE A 403 15.53 3.56 -7.80
CA ILE A 403 15.82 2.16 -8.12
C ILE A 403 16.90 2.13 -9.21
N THR A 404 17.98 1.39 -8.95
CA THR A 404 19.08 1.15 -9.91
C THR A 404 19.33 -0.34 -10.17
N GLN A 405 18.62 -1.23 -9.48
CA GLN A 405 18.73 -2.67 -9.62
C GLN A 405 17.36 -3.27 -9.99
N GLU A 406 17.22 -3.74 -11.22
CA GLU A 406 16.05 -4.48 -11.71
C GLU A 406 16.52 -5.73 -12.50
N PRO A 407 15.98 -6.93 -12.24
CA PRO A 407 15.10 -7.24 -11.11
C PRO A 407 15.86 -7.02 -9.79
N PRO A 408 15.16 -6.71 -8.69
CA PRO A 408 15.84 -6.43 -7.43
C PRO A 408 16.44 -7.71 -6.84
N ILE A 409 17.44 -7.56 -5.98
CA ILE A 409 18.02 -8.68 -5.24
C ILE A 409 17.12 -8.95 -4.03
N VAL A 410 16.56 -10.15 -3.96
CA VAL A 410 15.65 -10.56 -2.89
C VAL A 410 16.42 -11.34 -1.84
N GLY A 411 16.45 -10.82 -0.62
CA GLY A 411 17.02 -11.47 0.56
C GLY A 411 15.96 -12.22 1.39
N GLU A 412 16.31 -12.53 2.64
CA GLU A 412 15.44 -13.29 3.54
C GLU A 412 14.11 -12.58 3.84
N PRO A 413 12.99 -13.33 3.91
CA PRO A 413 11.70 -12.79 4.32
C PRO A 413 11.73 -12.32 5.78
N TYR A 414 10.82 -11.41 6.11
CA TYR A 414 10.47 -11.13 7.50
C TYR A 414 9.51 -12.22 8.02
N PRO A 415 9.58 -12.58 9.32
CA PRO A 415 8.64 -13.52 9.92
C PRO A 415 7.23 -12.90 9.94
N ILE A 416 6.28 -13.59 9.31
CA ILE A 416 4.88 -13.15 9.23
C ILE A 416 4.03 -14.04 10.10
N LEU A 417 3.35 -13.43 11.07
CA LEU A 417 2.43 -14.11 11.97
C LEU A 417 0.99 -13.78 11.59
N VAL A 418 0.07 -14.65 11.98
CA VAL A 418 -1.35 -14.53 11.73
C VAL A 418 -2.14 -14.71 13.04
N PRO A 419 -3.36 -14.16 13.16
CA PRO A 419 -4.16 -14.31 14.36
C PRO A 419 -4.58 -15.78 14.56
N GLN A 420 -4.54 -16.23 15.80
CA GLN A 420 -5.19 -17.45 16.23
C GLN A 420 -6.72 -17.31 16.14
N VAL A 421 -7.43 -18.43 16.04
CA VAL A 421 -8.89 -18.48 15.96
C VAL A 421 -9.53 -19.23 17.14
N ASN A 422 -10.80 -18.95 17.39
CA ASN A 422 -11.63 -19.73 18.32
C ASN A 422 -12.23 -20.96 17.62
N ALA A 423 -13.10 -21.70 18.34
CA ALA A 423 -13.76 -22.90 17.84
C ALA A 423 -14.64 -22.68 16.59
N ASP A 424 -15.02 -21.44 16.30
CA ASP A 424 -15.85 -21.06 15.15
C ASP A 424 -15.00 -20.54 13.97
N GLY A 425 -13.67 -20.49 14.11
CA GLY A 425 -12.77 -19.98 13.07
C GLY A 425 -12.65 -18.45 13.05
N ASN A 426 -13.16 -17.75 14.07
CA ASN A 426 -13.03 -16.29 14.20
C ASN A 426 -11.80 -15.92 15.02
N GLU A 427 -11.10 -14.86 14.62
CA GLU A 427 -9.86 -14.44 15.25
C GLU A 427 -10.05 -14.05 16.73
N VAL A 428 -9.08 -14.40 17.56
CA VAL A 428 -8.95 -13.96 18.96
C VAL A 428 -8.05 -12.71 19.05
N GLY A 429 -8.01 -12.06 20.22
CA GLY A 429 -7.28 -10.77 20.37
C GLY A 429 -7.88 -9.57 19.62
N ALA A 430 -9.02 -9.72 18.94
CA ALA A 430 -9.60 -8.72 18.05
C ALA A 430 -10.83 -7.99 18.64
N LEU A 431 -11.27 -6.92 17.96
CA LEU A 431 -12.60 -6.33 18.09
C LEU A 431 -13.58 -7.10 17.21
N ARG A 432 -14.77 -7.39 17.75
CA ARG A 432 -15.82 -8.15 17.07
C ARG A 432 -17.07 -7.31 16.89
N MET A 433 -17.70 -7.43 15.71
CA MET A 433 -19.02 -6.87 15.50
C MET A 433 -20.05 -7.64 16.34
N PRO A 434 -21.19 -7.05 16.73
CA PRO A 434 -22.15 -7.69 17.64
C PRO A 434 -22.77 -9.00 17.13
N TRP A 435 -22.69 -9.27 15.83
CA TRP A 435 -23.21 -10.47 15.18
C TRP A 435 -22.17 -11.58 14.98
N LEU A 436 -20.91 -11.35 15.39
CA LEU A 436 -19.83 -12.33 15.36
C LEU A 436 -19.70 -13.10 16.67
#